data_AF-A0A3S0Z8E1-F1
#
_entry.id   AF-A0A3S0Z8E1-F1
#
_cell.length_a   1.000
_cell.length_b   1.000
_cell.length_c   1.000
_cell.angle_alpha   90.00
_cell.angle_beta   90.00
_cell.angle_gamma   90.00
#
_symmetry.space_group_name_H-M   'P 1'
#
loop_
_entity.id
_entity.type
_entity.pdbx_description
1 polymer ?
#
loop_
_entity_poly.entity_id
_entity_poly.type
_entity_poly.pdbx_seq_one_letter_code
_entity_poly.pdbx_strand_id
1 'polypeptide(L)'
;MSKLEYLALTNNKLSVWSLPYSLTFLTSLHTLYLDNNLLDALPGFLASMPRLETVHRHGNHNYFKSTFMWYHTDVNLRIIPFFSEAQNYSQYESLQFWAAKGIIGQKQNFFQDQNVVPVLKDYIADIYSLFNICHNCNTACLSNRNGYKVITFKNPYLGNTCVPFQHWACSMECARAVEIPARLEQISAARELDLQYENYVRECVRKFSNYRSPRSMLSVAVSSRSGDSSDDSRRGKVPLSGSSSEADDQSFLHFKVHDAEDDMAFSRRYHSRRWRNGRSGRGRTLPADSSRTKCSCVVS
;
A
#
# COMPACT_ATOMS: atom_id res chain seq x y z
N MET A 1 13.69 25.50 -4.38
CA MET A 1 12.41 25.33 -3.66
C MET A 1 12.61 24.70 -2.27
N SER A 2 13.54 25.19 -1.44
CA SER A 2 13.83 24.59 -0.12
C SER A 2 12.83 24.94 0.99
N LYS A 3 11.92 25.87 0.73
CA LYS A 3 10.90 26.37 1.67
C LYS A 3 9.49 25.86 1.33
N LEU A 4 9.35 24.94 0.38
CA LEU A 4 8.04 24.45 0.00
C LEU A 4 7.51 23.50 1.08
N GLU A 5 6.42 23.90 1.72
CA GLU A 5 5.80 23.15 2.82
C GLU A 5 4.59 22.33 2.35
N TYR A 6 3.89 22.81 1.32
CA TYR A 6 2.69 22.21 0.76
C TYR A 6 2.87 22.00 -0.73
N LEU A 7 2.63 20.77 -1.20
CA LEU A 7 2.66 20.43 -2.63
C LEU A 7 1.33 19.79 -3.04
N ALA A 8 0.59 20.47 -3.91
CA ALA A 8 -0.68 19.97 -4.43
C ALA A 8 -0.53 19.43 -5.86
N LEU A 9 -0.80 18.14 -6.03
CA LEU A 9 -0.80 17.41 -7.30
C LEU A 9 -2.15 16.73 -7.57
N THR A 10 -3.21 17.21 -6.91
CA THR A 10 -4.57 16.69 -6.97
C THR A 10 -5.18 16.77 -8.37
N ASN A 11 -6.05 15.82 -8.73
CA ASN A 11 -6.77 15.76 -10.02
C ASN A 11 -5.87 15.63 -11.25
N ASN A 12 -4.89 14.74 -11.19
CA ASN A 12 -4.00 14.44 -12.31
C ASN A 12 -4.10 12.96 -12.72
N LYS A 13 -3.24 12.52 -13.64
CA LYS A 13 -3.13 11.13 -14.08
C LYS A 13 -1.83 10.50 -13.60
N LEU A 14 -1.36 10.89 -12.41
CA LEU A 14 -0.06 10.44 -11.90
C LEU A 14 -0.11 8.97 -11.50
N SER A 15 0.90 8.24 -11.96
CA SER A 15 1.23 6.90 -11.49
C SER A 15 2.42 6.97 -10.52
N VAL A 16 2.78 5.86 -9.86
CA VAL A 16 3.97 5.82 -8.99
C VAL A 16 5.24 6.25 -9.73
N TRP A 17 5.38 5.86 -11.00
CA TRP A 17 6.54 6.20 -11.84
C TRP A 17 6.55 7.66 -12.30
N SER A 18 5.42 8.35 -12.22
CA SER A 18 5.31 9.77 -12.57
C SER A 18 5.89 10.68 -11.49
N LEU A 19 6.12 10.16 -10.28
CA LEU A 19 6.66 10.92 -9.15
C LEU A 19 8.18 10.71 -9.08
N PRO A 20 9.00 11.72 -9.43
CA PRO A 20 10.44 11.58 -9.47
C PRO A 20 11.03 11.55 -8.06
N TYR A 21 12.16 10.83 -7.90
CA TYR A 21 12.88 10.77 -6.63
C TYR A 21 13.36 12.16 -6.15
N SER A 22 13.53 13.13 -7.05
CA SER A 22 13.90 14.51 -6.73
C SER A 22 12.90 15.23 -5.81
N LEU A 23 11.68 14.70 -5.63
CA LEU A 23 10.76 15.18 -4.59
C LEU A 23 11.34 15.08 -3.18
N THR A 24 12.27 14.13 -2.94
CA THR A 24 13.00 14.02 -1.66
C THR A 24 13.86 15.24 -1.34
N PHE A 25 14.19 16.06 -2.34
CA PHE A 25 14.98 17.29 -2.15
C PHE A 25 14.16 18.42 -1.49
N LEU A 26 12.84 18.26 -1.40
CA LEU A 26 11.95 19.18 -0.71
C LEU A 26 11.98 18.89 0.79
N THR A 27 13.07 19.26 1.45
CA THR A 27 13.34 18.95 2.87
C THR A 27 12.39 19.63 3.86
N SER A 28 11.65 20.66 3.43
CA SER A 28 10.65 21.36 4.24
C SER A 28 9.21 20.93 3.94
N LEU A 29 8.98 19.91 3.09
CA LEU A 29 7.63 19.50 2.71
C LEU A 29 6.94 18.76 3.86
N HIS A 30 5.84 19.32 4.36
CA HIS A 30 5.02 18.75 5.42
C HIS A 30 3.80 18.01 4.87
N THR A 31 3.19 18.55 3.81
CA THR A 31 1.95 18.01 3.26
C THR A 31 2.03 17.82 1.75
N LEU A 32 1.66 16.62 1.31
CA LEU A 32 1.59 16.23 -0.10
C LEU A 32 0.16 15.80 -0.46
N TYR A 33 -0.47 16.52 -1.40
CA TYR A 33 -1.79 16.17 -1.90
C TYR A 33 -1.68 15.43 -3.23
N LEU A 34 -2.10 14.16 -3.24
CA LEU A 34 -2.12 13.26 -4.40
C LEU A 34 -3.54 12.75 -4.69
N ASP A 35 -4.58 13.44 -4.22
CA ASP A 35 -5.96 13.01 -4.39
C ASP A 35 -6.34 12.94 -5.88
N ASN A 36 -7.24 12.02 -6.22
CA ASN A 36 -7.77 11.81 -7.58
C ASN A 36 -6.66 11.64 -8.64
N ASN A 37 -5.78 10.67 -8.42
CA ASN A 37 -4.74 10.23 -9.36
C ASN A 37 -4.90 8.74 -9.71
N LEU A 38 -3.89 8.12 -10.32
CA LEU A 38 -3.89 6.72 -10.76
C LEU A 38 -2.91 5.85 -9.95
N LEU A 39 -2.62 6.22 -8.71
CA LEU A 39 -1.66 5.53 -7.85
C LEU A 39 -2.17 4.15 -7.42
N ASP A 40 -1.32 3.13 -7.57
CA ASP A 40 -1.52 1.77 -7.05
C ASP A 40 -0.79 1.53 -5.72
N ALA A 41 0.22 2.33 -5.42
CA ALA A 41 0.96 2.38 -4.16
C ALA A 41 1.52 3.80 -3.96
N LEU A 42 2.13 4.08 -2.80
CA LEU A 42 2.96 5.27 -2.64
C LEU A 42 4.40 4.98 -3.11
N PRO A 43 5.13 5.92 -3.72
CA PRO A 43 6.53 5.70 -4.04
C PRO A 43 7.35 5.55 -2.76
N GLY A 44 8.24 4.55 -2.75
CA GLY A 44 9.01 4.15 -1.58
C GLY A 44 9.90 5.23 -0.98
N PHE A 45 10.31 6.22 -1.78
CA PHE A 45 11.10 7.34 -1.27
C PHE A 45 10.33 8.28 -0.34
N LEU A 46 8.99 8.28 -0.36
CA LEU A 46 8.19 9.09 0.58
C LEU A 46 8.39 8.65 2.03
N ALA A 47 8.73 7.37 2.25
CA ALA A 47 9.06 6.86 3.59
C ALA A 47 10.38 7.43 4.14
N SER A 48 11.24 7.98 3.27
CA SER A 48 12.53 8.58 3.64
C SER A 48 12.49 10.12 3.79
N MET A 49 11.33 10.76 3.57
CA MET A 49 11.22 12.22 3.70
C MET A 49 11.09 12.62 5.18
N PRO A 50 11.99 13.46 5.71
CA PRO A 50 12.13 13.66 7.16
C PRO A 50 11.02 14.50 7.79
N ARG A 51 10.41 15.43 7.04
CA ARG A 51 9.38 16.36 7.54
C ARG A 51 7.98 16.07 6.99
N LEU A 52 7.81 15.00 6.22
CA LEU A 52 6.53 14.69 5.60
C LEU A 52 5.59 14.08 6.65
N GLU A 53 4.57 14.85 7.01
CA GLU A 53 3.61 14.51 8.08
C GLU A 53 2.27 14.06 7.52
N THR A 54 1.90 14.48 6.31
CA THR A 54 0.59 14.15 5.75
C THR A 54 0.67 13.89 4.25
N VAL A 55 0.10 12.76 3.82
CA VAL A 55 -0.07 12.41 2.40
C VAL A 55 -1.55 12.12 2.13
N HIS A 56 -2.22 13.03 1.44
CA HIS A 56 -3.58 12.83 0.96
C HIS A 56 -3.54 12.04 -0.35
N ARG A 57 -4.35 10.98 -0.46
CA ARG A 57 -4.35 10.05 -1.59
C ARG A 57 -5.74 9.51 -1.92
N HIS A 58 -6.79 10.17 -1.46
CA HIS A 58 -8.17 9.77 -1.73
C HIS A 58 -8.47 9.80 -3.22
N GLY A 59 -9.44 8.99 -3.68
CA GLY A 59 -9.80 8.94 -5.11
C GLY A 59 -8.76 8.30 -6.04
N ASN A 60 -7.71 7.65 -5.49
CA ASN A 60 -6.84 6.78 -6.26
C ASN A 60 -7.48 5.38 -6.37
N HIS A 61 -8.28 5.18 -7.41
CA HIS A 61 -9.13 3.98 -7.58
C HIS A 61 -8.35 2.65 -7.59
N ASN A 62 -7.09 2.65 -8.04
CA ASN A 62 -6.25 1.46 -8.05
C ASN A 62 -5.61 1.17 -6.69
N TYR A 63 -5.58 2.14 -5.79
CA TYR A 63 -4.85 2.06 -4.53
C TYR A 63 -5.45 1.01 -3.60
N PHE A 64 -6.78 1.05 -3.40
CA PHE A 64 -7.46 0.09 -2.53
C PHE A 64 -7.37 -1.34 -3.07
N LYS A 65 -7.65 -1.52 -4.37
CA LYS A 65 -7.55 -2.81 -5.05
C LYS A 65 -6.15 -3.40 -4.93
N SER A 66 -5.12 -2.58 -5.14
CA SER A 66 -3.73 -3.01 -5.07
C SER A 66 -3.32 -3.31 -3.63
N THR A 67 -3.73 -2.48 -2.66
CA THR A 67 -3.48 -2.72 -1.23
C THR A 67 -4.03 -4.07 -0.81
N PHE A 68 -5.29 -4.36 -1.15
CA PHE A 68 -5.92 -5.64 -0.85
C PHE A 68 -5.18 -6.82 -1.53
N MET A 69 -4.86 -6.69 -2.82
CA MET A 69 -4.13 -7.73 -3.54
C MET A 69 -2.77 -8.01 -2.88
N TRP A 70 -1.94 -6.99 -2.67
CA TRP A 70 -0.56 -7.18 -2.21
C TRP A 70 -0.47 -7.57 -0.74
N TYR A 71 -1.44 -7.17 0.09
CA TYR A 71 -1.46 -7.54 1.50
C TYR A 71 -1.63 -9.05 1.69
N HIS A 72 -2.49 -9.66 0.87
CA HIS A 72 -2.78 -11.10 0.89
C HIS A 72 -1.95 -11.91 -0.11
N THR A 73 -1.15 -11.25 -0.95
CA THR A 73 -0.25 -11.94 -1.87
C THR A 73 0.83 -12.65 -1.07
N ASP A 74 1.19 -13.87 -1.48
CA ASP A 74 2.33 -14.58 -0.93
C ASP A 74 3.55 -13.65 -0.92
N VAL A 75 4.19 -13.63 0.23
CA VAL A 75 5.32 -12.80 0.56
C VAL A 75 6.40 -12.87 -0.50
N ASN A 76 6.63 -14.05 -1.05
CA ASN A 76 7.69 -14.31 -2.02
C ASN A 76 7.40 -13.64 -3.38
N LEU A 77 6.21 -13.08 -3.59
CA LEU A 77 5.81 -12.38 -4.80
C LEU A 77 5.83 -10.85 -4.66
N ARG A 78 6.33 -10.32 -3.54
CA ARG A 78 6.51 -8.87 -3.34
C ARG A 78 7.69 -8.29 -4.12
N ILE A 79 8.62 -9.14 -4.54
CA ILE A 79 9.68 -8.81 -5.49
C ILE A 79 9.25 -9.29 -6.87
N ILE A 80 8.93 -8.34 -7.75
CA ILE A 80 8.36 -8.61 -9.06
C ILE A 80 9.40 -8.23 -10.12
N PRO A 81 9.90 -9.17 -10.93
CA PRO A 81 10.81 -8.82 -12.00
C PRO A 81 10.09 -7.96 -13.05
N PHE A 82 10.75 -6.88 -13.45
CA PHE A 82 10.35 -6.00 -14.53
C PHE A 82 11.28 -6.24 -15.71
N PHE A 83 10.73 -6.74 -16.80
CA PHE A 83 11.43 -6.93 -18.06
C PHE A 83 10.97 -5.87 -19.04
N SER A 84 11.91 -5.12 -19.60
CA SER A 84 11.61 -4.23 -20.71
C SER A 84 12.00 -4.93 -22.00
N GLU A 85 11.18 -4.75 -23.03
CA GLU A 85 11.61 -5.01 -24.40
C GLU A 85 12.75 -4.03 -24.71
N ALA A 86 13.89 -4.56 -25.15
CA ALA A 86 15.11 -3.80 -25.34
C ALA A 86 14.91 -2.76 -26.45
N GLN A 87 14.78 -1.49 -26.09
CA GLN A 87 14.97 -0.39 -27.03
C GLN A 87 16.46 -0.04 -27.10
N ASN A 88 16.99 0.01 -28.34
CA ASN A 88 18.37 0.38 -28.62
C ASN A 88 18.58 1.88 -28.30
N TYR A 89 19.19 2.15 -27.16
CA TYR A 89 19.67 3.49 -26.77
C TYR A 89 21.18 3.64 -26.99
N SER A 90 21.68 3.16 -28.13
CA SER A 90 23.06 3.41 -28.58
C SER A 90 23.39 4.90 -28.77
N GLN A 91 22.40 5.79 -28.64
CA GLN A 91 22.55 7.24 -28.71
C GLN A 91 23.08 7.88 -27.41
N TYR A 92 22.98 7.22 -26.25
CA TYR A 92 23.31 7.82 -24.94
C TYR A 92 24.65 7.34 -24.38
N GLU A 93 25.74 7.59 -25.13
CA GLU A 93 27.10 7.23 -24.71
C GLU A 93 28.02 8.43 -24.46
N SER A 94 27.47 9.65 -24.43
CA SER A 94 28.28 10.84 -24.16
C SER A 94 28.79 10.87 -22.71
N LEU A 95 29.97 11.45 -22.49
CA LEU A 95 30.51 11.66 -21.15
C LEU A 95 29.53 12.46 -20.26
N GLN A 96 28.83 13.44 -20.86
CA GLN A 96 27.79 14.22 -20.19
C GLN A 96 26.66 13.33 -19.67
N PHE A 97 26.22 12.33 -20.46
CA PHE A 97 25.21 11.37 -20.05
C PHE A 97 25.67 10.48 -18.90
N TRP A 98 26.90 9.95 -18.97
CA TRP A 98 27.45 9.11 -17.89
C TRP A 98 27.65 9.89 -16.59
N ALA A 99 28.11 11.15 -16.68
CA ALA A 99 28.22 12.05 -15.54
C ALA A 99 26.84 12.32 -14.92
N ALA A 100 25.85 12.67 -15.75
CA ALA A 100 24.48 12.88 -15.31
C ALA A 100 23.89 11.64 -14.62
N LYS A 101 24.06 10.46 -15.22
CA LYS A 101 23.63 9.19 -14.64
C LYS A 101 24.24 8.92 -13.26
N GLY A 102 25.53 9.21 -13.10
CA GLY A 102 26.22 9.10 -11.81
C GLY A 102 25.63 10.04 -10.75
N ILE A 103 25.43 11.31 -11.11
CA ILE A 103 24.86 12.33 -10.21
C ILE A 103 23.43 11.97 -9.80
N ILE A 104 22.58 11.53 -10.74
CA ILE A 104 21.21 11.08 -10.44
C ILE A 104 21.24 9.89 -9.46
N GLY A 105 22.15 8.95 -9.69
CA GLY A 105 22.31 7.76 -8.86
C GLY A 105 22.71 8.07 -7.41
N GLN A 106 23.45 9.17 -7.17
CA GLN A 106 23.85 9.58 -5.82
C GLN A 106 22.68 9.97 -4.90
N LYS A 107 21.48 10.20 -5.44
CA LYS A 107 20.28 10.59 -4.66
C LYS A 107 20.45 11.88 -3.85
N GLN A 108 21.44 12.71 -4.19
CA GLN A 108 21.69 13.98 -3.53
C GLN A 108 21.10 15.14 -4.32
N ASN A 109 20.81 16.23 -3.61
CA ASN A 109 20.24 17.43 -4.20
C ASN A 109 21.28 18.17 -5.07
N PHE A 110 21.43 17.73 -6.31
CA PHE A 110 22.37 18.29 -7.28
C PHE A 110 22.05 19.74 -7.68
N PHE A 111 20.83 20.25 -7.41
CA PHE A 111 20.52 21.66 -7.65
C PHE A 111 21.33 22.59 -6.73
N GLN A 112 21.63 22.14 -5.51
CA GLN A 112 22.37 22.91 -4.50
C GLN A 112 23.88 22.65 -4.52
N ASP A 113 24.34 21.58 -5.16
CA ASP A 113 25.75 21.25 -5.24
C ASP A 113 26.51 22.30 -6.08
N GLN A 114 27.61 22.82 -5.53
CA GLN A 114 28.49 23.80 -6.19
C GLN A 114 29.44 23.13 -7.19
N ASN A 115 29.71 21.83 -7.02
CA ASN A 115 30.60 21.07 -7.91
C ASN A 115 29.94 20.71 -9.24
N VAL A 116 28.60 20.76 -9.30
CA VAL A 116 27.83 20.49 -10.52
C VAL A 116 27.67 21.80 -11.29
N VAL A 117 28.20 21.86 -12.50
CA VAL A 117 28.08 23.04 -13.36
C VAL A 117 26.63 23.27 -13.81
N PRO A 118 26.17 24.53 -13.97
CA PRO A 118 24.78 24.84 -14.33
C PRO A 118 24.27 24.11 -15.58
N VAL A 119 25.07 24.07 -16.64
CA VAL A 119 24.73 23.37 -17.90
C VAL A 119 24.43 21.89 -17.68
N LEU A 120 25.14 21.25 -16.73
CA LEU A 120 24.90 19.86 -16.39
C LEU A 120 23.64 19.69 -15.53
N LYS A 121 23.30 20.67 -14.67
CA LYS A 121 22.05 20.66 -13.89
C LYS A 121 20.83 20.70 -14.81
N ASP A 122 20.86 21.58 -15.80
CA ASP A 122 19.78 21.71 -16.79
C ASP A 122 19.63 20.41 -17.59
N TYR A 123 20.74 19.87 -18.08
CA TYR A 123 20.74 18.60 -18.78
C TYR A 123 20.20 17.45 -17.93
N ILE A 124 20.60 17.36 -16.65
CA ILE A 124 20.07 16.35 -15.72
C ILE A 124 18.56 16.51 -15.55
N ALA A 125 18.06 17.75 -15.43
CA ALA A 125 16.64 18.02 -15.25
C ALA A 125 15.82 17.52 -16.46
N ASP A 126 16.33 17.69 -17.68
CA ASP A 126 15.67 17.23 -18.90
C ASP A 126 15.58 15.70 -19.00
N ILE A 127 16.62 14.99 -18.58
CA ILE A 127 16.69 13.53 -18.71
C ILE A 127 16.23 12.76 -17.47
N TYR A 128 15.91 13.45 -16.36
CA TYR A 128 15.66 12.82 -15.07
C TYR A 128 14.54 11.76 -15.11
N SER A 129 13.48 12.02 -15.88
CA SER A 129 12.34 11.12 -16.04
C SER A 129 12.66 9.84 -16.80
N LEU A 130 13.82 9.76 -17.46
CA LEU A 130 14.26 8.57 -18.20
C LEU A 130 14.86 7.50 -17.26
N PHE A 131 15.07 7.82 -15.98
CA PHE A 131 15.74 6.93 -15.05
C PHE A 131 14.81 6.39 -13.97
N ASN A 132 14.94 5.09 -13.73
CA ASN A 132 14.55 4.45 -12.50
C ASN A 132 15.74 4.44 -11.54
N ILE A 133 15.53 4.96 -10.33
CA ILE A 133 16.57 5.09 -9.31
C ILE A 133 16.45 3.93 -8.33
N CYS A 134 17.52 3.16 -8.16
CA CYS A 134 17.53 2.01 -7.24
C CYS A 134 17.29 2.51 -5.82
N HIS A 135 16.34 1.93 -5.11
CA HIS A 135 16.04 2.35 -3.74
C HIS A 135 17.20 2.03 -2.79
N ASN A 136 17.86 0.88 -2.99
CA ASN A 136 18.96 0.40 -2.13
C ASN A 136 20.32 1.05 -2.44
N CYS A 137 20.81 0.94 -3.68
CA CYS A 137 22.15 1.43 -4.06
C CYS A 137 22.10 2.75 -4.84
N ASN A 138 23.27 3.32 -5.15
CA ASN A 138 23.39 4.60 -5.85
C ASN A 138 23.38 4.47 -7.38
N THR A 139 22.61 3.51 -7.90
CA THR A 139 22.51 3.24 -9.33
C THR A 139 21.24 3.84 -9.90
N ALA A 140 21.39 4.67 -10.93
CA ALA A 140 20.31 5.08 -11.82
C ALA A 140 20.35 4.22 -13.09
N CYS A 141 19.25 3.57 -13.43
CA CYS A 141 19.11 2.81 -14.67
C CYS A 141 18.05 3.45 -15.55
N LEU A 142 18.23 3.37 -16.86
CA LEU A 142 17.18 3.79 -17.79
C LEU A 142 15.89 2.99 -17.54
N SER A 143 14.74 3.60 -17.75
CA SER A 143 13.43 2.98 -17.48
C SER A 143 13.17 1.71 -18.30
N ASN A 144 13.91 1.53 -19.40
CA ASN A 144 13.89 0.34 -20.25
C ASN A 144 14.89 -0.76 -19.81
N ARG A 145 15.62 -0.59 -18.70
CA ARG A 145 16.45 -1.67 -18.18
C ARG A 145 15.62 -2.61 -17.34
N ASN A 146 16.00 -3.89 -17.39
CA ASN A 146 15.47 -4.88 -16.48
C ASN A 146 15.80 -4.49 -15.03
N GLY A 147 14.85 -4.78 -14.15
CA GLY A 147 14.96 -4.48 -12.73
C GLY A 147 13.87 -5.20 -11.96
N TYR A 148 13.60 -4.72 -10.75
CA TYR A 148 12.61 -5.31 -9.87
C TYR A 148 11.73 -4.22 -9.29
N LYS A 149 10.41 -4.42 -9.40
CA LYS A 149 9.41 -3.70 -8.63
C LYS A 149 9.28 -4.40 -7.29
N VAL A 150 9.51 -3.68 -6.20
CA VAL A 150 9.44 -4.23 -4.84
C VAL A 150 8.31 -3.55 -4.09
N ILE A 151 7.43 -4.33 -3.48
CA ILE A 151 6.32 -3.83 -2.66
C ILE A 151 6.65 -4.04 -1.18
N THR A 152 6.63 -2.96 -0.41
CA THR A 152 6.76 -3.01 1.06
C THR A 152 5.51 -2.41 1.71
N PHE A 153 5.36 -2.63 3.01
CA PHE A 153 4.24 -2.12 3.79
C PHE A 153 4.75 -1.46 5.05
N LYS A 154 4.12 -0.34 5.44
CA LYS A 154 4.39 0.33 6.70
C LYS A 154 3.13 0.42 7.56
N ASN A 155 3.27 0.07 8.84
CA ASN A 155 2.21 0.02 9.84
C ASN A 155 2.65 0.75 11.14
N PRO A 156 1.92 1.77 11.60
CA PRO A 156 1.10 2.72 10.84
C PRO A 156 1.99 3.73 10.07
N TYR A 157 1.43 4.41 9.07
CA TYR A 157 2.11 5.53 8.40
C TYR A 157 1.14 6.70 8.21
N LEU A 158 1.48 7.84 8.82
CA LEU A 158 0.71 9.09 8.77
C LEU A 158 -0.78 8.88 9.06
N GLY A 159 -1.09 8.24 10.20
CA GLY A 159 -2.46 7.94 10.63
C GLY A 159 -3.18 6.83 9.87
N ASN A 160 -2.53 6.19 8.88
CA ASN A 160 -3.11 5.08 8.12
C ASN A 160 -2.54 3.73 8.56
N THR A 161 -3.42 2.72 8.61
CA THR A 161 -3.04 1.32 8.74
C THR A 161 -2.74 0.74 7.37
N CYS A 162 -1.63 0.01 7.24
CA CYS A 162 -1.26 -0.78 6.08
C CYS A 162 -1.13 0.00 4.77
N VAL A 163 -0.08 0.80 4.68
CA VAL A 163 0.22 1.61 3.50
C VAL A 163 1.20 0.85 2.60
N PRO A 164 0.83 0.45 1.37
CA PRO A 164 1.77 -0.12 0.41
C PRO A 164 2.68 0.95 -0.17
N PHE A 165 3.97 0.63 -0.19
CA PHE A 165 5.01 1.39 -0.87
C PHE A 165 5.60 0.57 -2.02
N GLN A 166 5.87 1.25 -3.12
CA GLN A 166 6.49 0.66 -4.30
C GLN A 166 7.89 1.25 -4.50
N HIS A 167 8.87 0.36 -4.62
CA HIS A 167 10.27 0.67 -4.84
C HIS A 167 10.73 0.08 -6.17
N TRP A 168 11.81 0.64 -6.71
CA TRP A 168 12.54 0.05 -7.82
C TRP A 168 13.91 -0.40 -7.37
N ALA A 169 14.36 -1.56 -7.84
CA ALA A 169 15.67 -2.11 -7.56
C ALA A 169 16.36 -2.59 -8.84
N CYS A 170 17.66 -2.32 -8.96
CA CYS A 170 18.44 -2.66 -10.16
C CYS A 170 18.86 -4.14 -10.23
N SER A 171 18.83 -4.86 -9.11
CA SER A 171 19.23 -6.27 -9.02
C SER A 171 18.38 -6.99 -7.97
N MET A 172 18.39 -8.33 -8.02
CA MET A 172 17.70 -9.17 -7.03
C MET A 172 18.24 -8.92 -5.61
N GLU A 173 19.55 -8.70 -5.48
CA GLU A 173 20.20 -8.37 -4.20
C GLU A 173 19.66 -7.05 -3.64
N CYS A 174 19.59 -6.01 -4.47
CA CYS A 174 19.01 -4.73 -4.07
C CYS A 174 17.52 -4.87 -3.73
N ALA A 175 16.79 -5.73 -4.43
CA ALA A 175 15.38 -5.96 -4.15
C ALA A 175 15.17 -6.61 -2.78
N ARG A 176 15.96 -7.65 -2.47
CA ARG A 176 15.97 -8.33 -1.17
C ARG A 176 16.40 -7.41 -0.03
N ALA A 177 17.40 -6.56 -0.27
CA ALA A 177 17.86 -5.57 0.71
C ALA A 177 16.78 -4.54 1.09
N VAL A 178 15.78 -4.33 0.24
CA VAL A 178 14.63 -3.46 0.54
C VAL A 178 13.49 -4.25 1.19
N GLU A 179 13.14 -5.42 0.64
CA GLU A 179 11.97 -6.18 1.09
C GLU A 179 12.20 -6.84 2.46
N ILE A 180 13.35 -7.49 2.67
CA ILE A 180 13.59 -8.30 3.87
C ILE A 180 13.54 -7.45 5.15
N PRO A 181 14.25 -6.30 5.25
CA PRO A 181 14.17 -5.47 6.45
C PRO A 181 12.78 -4.92 6.69
N ALA A 182 12.12 -4.40 5.64
CA ALA A 182 10.77 -3.87 5.74
C ALA A 182 9.75 -4.94 6.19
N ARG A 183 9.96 -6.19 5.78
CA ARG A 183 9.16 -7.32 6.21
C ARG A 183 9.39 -7.68 7.68
N LEU A 184 10.64 -7.68 8.14
CA LEU A 184 10.93 -7.93 9.55
C LEU A 184 10.29 -6.88 10.45
N GLU A 185 10.38 -5.61 10.05
CA GLU A 185 9.71 -4.49 10.73
C GLU A 185 8.18 -4.66 10.74
N GLN A 186 7.59 -5.07 9.61
CA GLN A 186 6.15 -5.34 9.52
C GLN A 186 5.72 -6.45 10.49
N ILE A 187 6.47 -7.56 10.57
CA ILE A 187 6.18 -8.68 11.46
C ILE A 187 6.34 -8.26 12.93
N SER A 188 7.39 -7.51 13.27
CA SER A 188 7.59 -7.04 14.64
C SER A 188 6.50 -6.08 15.07
N ALA A 189 6.10 -5.14 14.20
CA ALA A 189 5.02 -4.21 14.48
C ALA A 189 3.67 -4.92 14.66
N ALA A 190 3.40 -5.95 13.86
CA ALA A 190 2.18 -6.76 14.02
C ALA A 190 2.16 -7.49 15.37
N ARG A 191 3.25 -8.14 15.76
CA ARG A 191 3.36 -8.82 17.06
C ARG A 191 3.18 -7.87 18.24
N GLU A 192 3.76 -6.69 18.17
CA GLU A 192 3.62 -5.66 19.20
C GLU A 192 2.16 -5.20 19.32
N LEU A 193 1.46 -5.03 18.20
CA LEU A 193 0.04 -4.68 18.20
C LEU A 193 -0.82 -5.80 18.82
N ASP A 194 -0.53 -7.07 18.51
CA ASP A 194 -1.22 -8.21 19.10
C ASP A 194 -1.02 -8.25 20.63
N LEU A 195 0.20 -8.02 21.11
CA LEU A 195 0.52 -7.91 22.54
C LEU A 195 -0.26 -6.78 23.24
N GLN A 196 -0.34 -5.62 22.60
CA GLN A 196 -1.12 -4.48 23.11
C GLN A 196 -2.61 -4.80 23.17
N TYR A 197 -3.14 -5.47 22.14
CA TYR A 197 -4.53 -5.90 22.11
C TYR A 197 -4.82 -6.92 23.22
N GLU A 198 -3.96 -7.93 23.42
CA GLU A 198 -4.11 -8.89 24.51
C GLU A 198 -4.11 -8.22 25.90
N ASN A 199 -3.21 -7.25 26.11
CA ASN A 199 -3.15 -6.48 27.34
C ASN A 199 -4.44 -5.67 27.55
N TYR A 200 -4.93 -5.00 26.51
CA TYR A 200 -6.20 -4.27 26.55
C TYR A 200 -7.39 -5.19 26.88
N VAL A 201 -7.48 -6.35 26.24
CA VAL A 201 -8.52 -7.35 26.52
C VAL A 201 -8.43 -7.82 27.97
N ARG A 202 -7.23 -8.11 28.47
CA ARG A 202 -6.99 -8.53 29.86
C ARG A 202 -7.44 -7.45 30.85
N GLU A 203 -7.13 -6.18 30.58
CA GLU A 203 -7.59 -5.07 31.41
C GLU A 203 -9.11 -4.91 31.40
N CYS A 204 -9.74 -5.05 30.24
CA CYS A 204 -11.20 -5.00 30.11
C CYS A 204 -11.84 -6.12 30.94
N VAL A 205 -11.38 -7.37 30.78
CA VAL A 205 -11.87 -8.51 31.57
C VAL A 205 -11.70 -8.26 33.07
N ARG A 206 -10.54 -7.74 33.50
CA ARG A 206 -10.29 -7.39 34.92
C ARG A 206 -11.27 -6.32 35.44
N LYS A 207 -11.54 -5.29 34.64
CA LYS A 207 -12.52 -4.25 35.00
C LYS A 207 -13.92 -4.87 35.12
N PHE A 208 -14.34 -5.70 34.17
CA PHE A 208 -15.64 -6.39 34.21
C PHE A 208 -15.77 -7.39 35.37
N SER A 209 -14.72 -8.13 35.70
CA SER A 209 -14.73 -9.05 36.86
C SER A 209 -14.87 -8.31 38.18
N ASN A 210 -14.28 -7.12 38.31
CA ASN A 210 -14.41 -6.29 39.51
C ASN A 210 -15.84 -5.72 39.70
N TYR A 211 -16.60 -5.55 38.61
CA TYR A 211 -18.03 -5.21 38.68
C TYR A 211 -18.93 -6.42 38.98
N ARG A 212 -18.45 -7.66 38.77
CA ARG A 212 -19.10 -8.91 39.18
C ARG A 212 -18.68 -9.38 40.59
N SER A 213 -18.51 -8.44 41.54
CA SER A 213 -18.60 -8.77 42.97
C SER A 213 -20.09 -8.90 43.35
N PRO A 214 -20.51 -9.93 44.12
CA PRO A 214 -21.87 -10.43 44.12
C PRO A 214 -22.82 -9.49 44.87
N ARG A 215 -23.46 -8.54 44.17
CA ARG A 215 -24.78 -8.11 44.58
C ARG A 215 -25.78 -9.15 44.08
N SER A 216 -26.16 -10.03 45.02
CA SER A 216 -27.46 -10.68 45.10
C SER A 216 -28.50 -9.96 44.23
N MET A 217 -28.79 -10.51 43.06
CA MET A 217 -30.06 -10.32 42.37
C MET A 217 -30.37 -11.57 41.58
N LEU A 218 -31.59 -12.06 41.80
CA LEU A 218 -32.27 -13.20 41.17
C LEU A 218 -32.05 -14.57 41.84
N SER A 219 -32.48 -14.70 43.10
CA SER A 219 -33.19 -15.91 43.50
C SER A 219 -34.63 -15.80 42.98
N VAL A 220 -34.88 -16.23 41.74
CA VAL A 220 -36.25 -16.57 41.33
C VAL A 220 -36.55 -17.90 42.00
N ALA A 221 -37.18 -17.83 43.17
CA ALA A 221 -37.81 -19.00 43.77
C ALA A 221 -38.90 -19.48 42.81
N VAL A 222 -38.67 -20.62 42.17
CA VAL A 222 -39.70 -21.36 41.45
C VAL A 222 -40.71 -21.83 42.48
N SER A 223 -41.75 -21.02 42.69
CA SER A 223 -42.93 -21.42 43.44
C SER A 223 -43.93 -21.98 42.44
N SER A 224 -43.97 -23.31 42.36
CA SER A 224 -45.03 -24.04 41.71
C SER A 224 -46.36 -23.75 42.41
N ARG A 225 -47.32 -23.15 41.70
CA ARG A 225 -48.74 -23.36 41.96
C ARG A 225 -49.59 -23.07 40.73
N SER A 226 -50.26 -24.13 40.33
CA SER A 226 -51.33 -24.29 39.35
C SER A 226 -52.51 -23.34 39.56
N GLY A 227 -53.03 -22.82 38.44
CA GLY A 227 -54.43 -22.46 38.14
C GLY A 227 -55.26 -21.71 39.17
N ASP A 228 -55.76 -20.52 38.83
CA ASP A 228 -57.11 -20.38 38.27
C ASP A 228 -57.35 -18.96 37.70
N SER A 229 -58.40 -18.91 36.89
CA SER A 229 -58.98 -17.89 36.02
C SER A 229 -59.39 -16.52 36.62
N SER A 230 -59.56 -15.56 35.69
CA SER A 230 -60.62 -14.51 35.62
C SER A 230 -60.19 -13.04 35.72
N ASP A 231 -60.23 -12.41 34.55
CA ASP A 231 -60.95 -11.17 34.20
C ASP A 231 -60.55 -9.76 34.71
N ASP A 232 -60.75 -8.87 33.74
CA ASP A 232 -61.07 -7.43 33.79
C ASP A 232 -60.00 -6.32 33.70
N SER A 233 -60.29 -5.52 32.67
CA SER A 233 -59.85 -4.23 32.16
C SER A 233 -59.54 -3.13 33.19
N ARG A 234 -58.51 -2.30 32.92
CA ARG A 234 -58.64 -0.83 32.69
C ARG A 234 -57.28 -0.09 32.64
N ARG A 235 -57.17 0.73 31.59
CA ARG A 235 -56.58 2.09 31.50
C ARG A 235 -55.56 2.54 32.58
N GLY A 236 -54.44 3.08 32.11
CA GLY A 236 -53.89 4.29 32.74
C GLY A 236 -52.40 4.59 32.55
N LYS A 237 -52.10 5.44 31.56
CA LYS A 237 -51.17 6.59 31.61
C LYS A 237 -49.70 6.37 32.01
N VAL A 238 -48.84 6.65 31.01
CA VAL A 238 -47.49 7.23 31.14
C VAL A 238 -47.57 8.55 31.95
N PRO A 239 -46.51 8.89 32.72
CA PRO A 239 -45.79 10.11 32.37
C PRO A 239 -44.27 9.96 32.31
N LEU A 240 -43.71 10.74 31.39
CA LEU A 240 -42.32 11.07 31.17
C LEU A 240 -41.73 11.90 32.32
N SER A 241 -40.49 11.59 32.69
CA SER A 241 -39.42 12.51 33.09
C SER A 241 -38.16 11.64 33.27
N GLY A 242 -37.03 11.79 32.58
CA GLY A 242 -36.46 12.96 31.93
C GLY A 242 -35.09 13.17 32.57
N SER A 243 -34.00 12.79 31.86
CA SER A 243 -32.68 13.46 31.89
C SER A 243 -31.60 12.57 31.25
N SER A 244 -30.93 13.12 30.22
CA SER A 244 -29.47 13.08 29.92
C SER A 244 -28.73 11.74 30.10
N SER A 245 -27.91 11.24 29.17
CA SER A 245 -27.02 11.89 28.20
C SER A 245 -26.36 10.80 27.35
N GLU A 246 -25.98 11.17 26.12
CA GLU A 246 -24.82 10.62 25.37
C GLU A 246 -24.70 9.10 25.18
N ALA A 247 -25.11 8.63 24.00
CA ALA A 247 -24.51 7.45 23.36
C ALA A 247 -24.84 7.46 21.87
N ASP A 248 -23.94 8.00 21.03
CA ASP A 248 -23.93 7.73 19.60
C ASP A 248 -22.83 6.70 19.28
N ASP A 249 -23.30 5.45 19.20
CA ASP A 249 -22.96 4.42 18.22
C ASP A 249 -21.51 4.24 17.75
N GLN A 250 -20.79 3.38 18.46
CA GLN A 250 -19.78 2.51 17.85
C GLN A 250 -20.48 1.34 17.15
N SER A 251 -20.63 1.44 15.83
CA SER A 251 -20.95 0.29 15.00
C SER A 251 -19.79 -0.71 15.01
N PHE A 252 -19.93 -1.77 15.81
CA PHE A 252 -19.06 -2.94 15.85
C PHE A 252 -18.95 -3.58 14.46
N LEU A 253 -17.75 -3.55 13.86
CA LEU A 253 -17.39 -4.40 12.73
C LEU A 253 -17.12 -5.81 13.26
N HIS A 254 -18.14 -6.66 13.13
CA HIS A 254 -18.10 -8.08 13.40
C HIS A 254 -17.21 -8.80 12.36
N PHE A 255 -15.90 -8.93 12.61
CA PHE A 255 -15.05 -9.79 11.81
C PHE A 255 -15.26 -11.25 12.22
N LYS A 256 -16.01 -12.00 11.40
CA LYS A 256 -15.92 -13.47 11.40
C LYS A 256 -14.61 -13.85 10.73
N VAL A 257 -13.76 -14.58 11.45
CA VAL A 257 -12.64 -15.34 10.88
C VAL A 257 -13.26 -16.38 9.94
N HIS A 258 -13.07 -16.23 8.63
CA HIS A 258 -13.39 -17.25 7.64
C HIS A 258 -12.09 -17.89 7.16
N ASP A 259 -12.11 -19.21 7.09
CA ASP A 259 -10.96 -20.09 6.86
C ASP A 259 -10.22 -19.83 5.53
N ALA A 260 -8.90 -19.85 5.60
CA ALA A 260 -7.94 -19.43 4.57
C ALA A 260 -7.83 -20.34 3.33
N GLU A 261 -8.68 -21.35 3.18
CA GLU A 261 -8.57 -22.35 2.11
C GLU A 261 -9.25 -21.92 0.81
N ASP A 262 -10.31 -21.10 0.87
CA ASP A 262 -11.06 -20.66 -0.32
C ASP A 262 -10.33 -19.58 -1.15
N ASP A 263 -9.44 -18.79 -0.52
CA ASP A 263 -8.69 -17.72 -1.18
C ASP A 263 -7.57 -18.24 -2.11
N MET A 264 -7.06 -19.46 -1.88
CA MET A 264 -6.08 -20.10 -2.77
C MET A 264 -6.65 -20.39 -4.17
N ALA A 265 -7.95 -20.70 -4.27
CA ALA A 265 -8.60 -21.02 -5.54
C ALA A 265 -8.86 -19.77 -6.39
N PHE A 266 -9.12 -18.62 -5.76
CA PHE A 266 -9.34 -17.35 -6.44
C PHE A 266 -8.03 -16.79 -7.05
N SER A 267 -6.92 -16.86 -6.30
CA SER A 267 -5.61 -16.38 -6.75
C SER A 267 -5.07 -17.14 -7.98
N ARG A 268 -5.22 -18.48 -8.02
CA ARG A 268 -4.82 -19.31 -9.19
C ARG A 268 -5.65 -19.01 -10.44
N ARG A 269 -6.95 -18.70 -10.30
CA ARG A 269 -7.81 -18.29 -11.44
C ARG A 269 -7.50 -16.88 -11.94
N TYR A 270 -7.07 -15.99 -11.07
CA TYR A 270 -6.76 -14.60 -11.45
C TYR A 270 -5.44 -14.51 -12.24
N HIS A 271 -4.42 -15.26 -11.84
CA HIS A 271 -3.15 -15.34 -12.58
C HIS A 271 -3.32 -15.97 -13.97
N SER A 272 -4.14 -17.01 -14.12
CA SER A 272 -4.37 -17.64 -15.45
C SER A 272 -5.20 -16.78 -16.42
N ARG A 273 -6.11 -15.92 -15.91
CA ARG A 273 -6.95 -15.05 -16.76
C ARG A 273 -6.23 -13.80 -17.28
N ARG A 274 -5.27 -13.25 -16.52
CA ARG A 274 -4.47 -12.08 -16.97
C ARG A 274 -3.52 -12.43 -18.13
N TRP A 275 -3.15 -13.70 -18.29
CA TRP A 275 -2.37 -14.18 -19.45
C TRP A 275 -3.22 -14.60 -20.66
N ARG A 276 -4.55 -14.78 -20.52
CA ARG A 276 -5.44 -15.16 -21.65
C ARG A 276 -6.21 -13.99 -22.27
N ASN A 277 -6.47 -12.90 -21.55
CA ASN A 277 -7.32 -11.81 -22.07
C ASN A 277 -6.57 -10.65 -22.74
N GLY A 278 -5.34 -10.86 -23.19
CA GLY A 278 -4.61 -9.95 -24.10
C GLY A 278 -4.94 -10.14 -25.59
N ARG A 279 -5.90 -11.02 -25.95
CA ARG A 279 -6.32 -11.21 -27.35
C ARG A 279 -7.84 -11.40 -27.45
N SER A 280 -8.60 -10.30 -27.54
CA SER A 280 -9.92 -10.33 -28.19
C SER A 280 -10.36 -8.93 -28.62
N GLY A 281 -10.16 -8.61 -29.90
CA GLY A 281 -10.62 -7.41 -30.60
C GLY A 281 -10.57 -7.63 -32.12
N ARG A 282 -11.73 -8.03 -32.66
CA ARG A 282 -12.09 -8.56 -34.01
C ARG A 282 -11.54 -7.86 -35.26
N GLY A 283 -11.32 -8.64 -36.34
CA GLY A 283 -11.57 -8.19 -37.73
C GLY A 283 -10.77 -8.79 -38.92
N ARG A 284 -11.33 -9.84 -39.57
CA ARG A 284 -11.28 -10.24 -41.01
C ARG A 284 -9.96 -10.70 -41.72
N THR A 285 -9.92 -12.01 -42.04
CA THR A 285 -9.50 -12.74 -43.30
C THR A 285 -8.51 -12.11 -44.29
N LEU A 286 -7.51 -12.73 -44.96
CA LEU A 286 -6.85 -14.05 -45.22
C LEU A 286 -5.69 -13.74 -46.23
N PRO A 287 -4.78 -14.64 -46.70
CA PRO A 287 -4.18 -15.85 -46.13
C PRO A 287 -2.61 -15.91 -46.24
N ALA A 288 -2.03 -16.93 -45.58
CA ALA A 288 -0.81 -17.69 -45.88
C ALA A 288 0.54 -16.98 -46.13
N ASP A 289 1.52 -17.19 -45.25
CA ASP A 289 2.66 -18.04 -45.59
C ASP A 289 3.40 -18.58 -44.33
N SER A 290 4.10 -19.67 -44.58
CA SER A 290 4.72 -20.66 -43.72
C SER A 290 6.01 -20.20 -43.02
N SER A 291 6.17 -20.58 -41.75
CA SER A 291 7.36 -21.29 -41.24
C SER A 291 7.25 -21.52 -39.73
N ARG A 292 7.26 -22.80 -39.37
CA ARG A 292 7.34 -23.33 -38.01
C ARG A 292 8.73 -23.10 -37.43
N THR A 293 8.79 -22.74 -36.15
CA THR A 293 9.78 -23.34 -35.23
C THR A 293 9.13 -23.49 -33.86
N LYS A 294 8.94 -24.77 -33.46
CA LYS A 294 8.51 -25.19 -32.13
C LYS A 294 9.75 -25.18 -31.22
N CYS A 295 9.67 -24.56 -30.06
CA CYS A 295 10.51 -24.92 -28.92
C CYS A 295 9.60 -25.21 -27.72
N SER A 296 9.55 -26.49 -27.38
CA SER A 296 9.00 -27.07 -26.16
C SER A 296 9.99 -26.90 -25.02
N CYS A 297 9.55 -26.44 -23.85
CA CYS A 297 10.28 -26.65 -22.59
C CYS A 297 9.44 -27.50 -21.66
N VAL A 298 9.98 -28.69 -21.42
CA VAL A 298 9.59 -29.68 -20.42
C VAL A 298 9.91 -29.12 -19.03
N VAL A 299 8.98 -29.34 -18.11
CA VAL A 299 9.14 -29.04 -16.68
C VAL A 299 9.84 -30.22 -16.04
N SER A 300 10.94 -29.96 -15.34
CA SER A 300 11.52 -30.82 -14.32
C SER A 300 11.65 -30.02 -13.04
#